data_AF-A0AAJ5E787-F1
#
_entry.id   AF-A0AAJ5E787-F1
#
_cell.length_a   1.000
_cell.length_b   1.000
_cell.length_c   1.000
_cell.angle_alpha   90.00
_cell.angle_beta   90.00
_cell.angle_gamma   90.00
#
_symmetry.space_group_name_H-M   'P 1'
#
loop_
_entity.id
_entity.type
_entity.pdbx_description
1 polymer ?
#
loop_
_entity_poly.entity_id
_entity_poly.type
_entity_poly.pdbx_seq_one_letter_code
_entity_poly.pdbx_strand_id
1 'polypeptide(L)'
;MSENRFKIVFDGALLPGVDVTTAKLNLAELFKSDVAAIERLFSGKPVALKRDLSQVDAQTYLRALTKTGIDARIESEPSIELNLSDVHEHAPAVAADPESPYAPPQATVGEALPAFSTLKPFSFEGRIGRLRYLAWTMSLTLVTLSVGAVLAVFGLALISTDSTAGLILGGLLAFILFVALAFVSIQFSVQRLHDIGWSGWLWLLTLVPFVGSIFPFVMVIAPGNNTANRYGAPPPPNSTAVKVLSSLWLVFIAILFIGGLTGGLTTIQSEYESATQSSYESDSVTTEEIEDQTAVEAEPAPNSADDAAEEAQPPVDSAKE
;
A
#
# COMPACT_ATOMS: atom_id res chain seq x y z
N MET A 1 -26.06 20.21 34.04
CA MET A 1 -26.17 21.33 35.00
C MET A 1 -24.77 21.54 35.55
N SER A 2 -24.00 22.48 35.01
CA SER A 2 -22.67 22.82 35.51
C SER A 2 -22.83 23.43 36.91
N GLU A 3 -22.40 22.72 37.95
CA GLU A 3 -22.43 23.26 39.31
C GLU A 3 -21.43 24.41 39.39
N ASN A 4 -21.89 25.60 39.79
CA ASN A 4 -21.01 26.75 40.01
C ASN A 4 -19.96 26.39 41.09
N ARG A 5 -18.69 26.35 40.70
CA ARG A 5 -17.56 26.13 41.63
C ARG A 5 -17.08 27.47 42.16
N PHE A 6 -16.57 27.45 43.39
CA PHE A 6 -16.13 28.65 44.11
C PHE A 6 -14.67 28.49 44.53
N LYS A 7 -13.96 29.62 44.60
CA LYS A 7 -12.62 29.71 45.17
C LYS A 7 -12.62 30.72 46.32
N ILE A 8 -11.73 30.51 47.30
CA ILE A 8 -11.52 31.44 48.40
C ILE A 8 -10.23 32.20 48.14
N VAL A 9 -10.33 33.52 48.13
CA VAL A 9 -9.23 34.44 47.85
C VAL A 9 -8.91 35.26 49.08
N PHE A 10 -7.62 35.41 49.35
CA PHE A 10 -7.05 36.20 50.42
C PHE A 10 -6.05 37.19 49.84
N ASP A 11 -6.15 38.46 50.17
CA ASP A 11 -5.33 39.55 49.62
C ASP A 11 -4.37 40.16 50.65
N GLY A 12 -4.23 39.54 51.83
CA GLY A 12 -3.38 40.05 52.90
C GLY A 12 -4.10 40.96 53.89
N ALA A 13 -5.40 41.23 53.70
CA ALA A 13 -6.18 42.07 54.62
C ALA A 13 -6.51 41.33 55.94
N LEU A 14 -6.42 42.06 57.05
CA LEU A 14 -6.72 41.54 58.39
C LEU A 14 -8.02 42.16 58.92
N LEU A 15 -8.71 41.40 59.78
CA LEU A 15 -9.88 41.93 60.47
C LEU A 15 -9.46 43.00 61.49
N PRO A 16 -10.30 44.04 61.73
CA PRO A 16 -9.98 45.09 62.69
C PRO A 16 -9.65 44.54 64.08
N GLY A 17 -8.51 44.95 64.64
CA GLY A 17 -8.09 44.57 65.99
C GLY A 17 -7.23 43.31 66.11
N VAL A 18 -6.83 42.69 65.01
CA VAL A 18 -5.91 41.54 65.01
C VAL A 18 -4.50 41.97 64.55
N ASP A 19 -3.48 41.64 65.35
CA ASP A 19 -2.08 41.86 64.97
C ASP A 19 -1.62 40.88 63.87
N VAL A 20 -0.76 41.36 62.97
CA VAL A 20 -0.22 40.59 61.84
C VAL A 20 0.50 39.33 62.31
N THR A 21 1.23 39.39 63.43
CA THR A 21 1.99 38.27 63.96
C THR A 21 1.07 37.16 64.46
N THR A 22 0.03 37.54 65.18
CA THR A 22 -1.00 36.63 65.71
C THR A 22 -1.80 35.97 64.58
N ALA A 23 -2.17 36.75 63.54
CA ALA A 23 -2.87 36.21 62.37
C ALA A 23 -2.02 35.18 61.60
N LYS A 24 -0.72 35.44 61.42
CA LYS A 24 0.21 34.50 60.77
C LYS A 24 0.31 33.17 61.54
N LEU A 25 0.40 33.23 62.87
CA LEU A 25 0.47 32.04 63.73
C LEU A 25 -0.81 31.21 63.68
N ASN A 26 -1.97 31.84 63.85
CA ASN A 26 -3.27 31.16 63.79
C ASN A 26 -3.53 30.53 62.41
N LEU A 27 -3.09 31.19 61.34
CA LEU A 27 -3.25 30.69 59.98
C LEU A 27 -2.27 29.54 59.70
N ALA A 28 -1.04 29.60 60.21
CA ALA A 28 -0.09 28.48 60.15
C ALA A 28 -0.63 27.23 60.85
N GLU A 29 -1.30 27.39 62.01
CA GLU A 29 -1.96 26.30 62.72
C GLU A 29 -3.14 25.72 61.92
N LEU A 30 -4.02 26.58 61.38
CA LEU A 30 -5.18 26.14 60.60
C LEU A 30 -4.79 25.34 59.35
N PHE A 31 -3.75 25.77 58.63
CA PHE A 31 -3.25 25.09 57.43
C PHE A 31 -2.23 23.99 57.73
N LYS A 32 -1.83 23.80 59.00
CA LYS A 32 -0.73 22.91 59.42
C LYS A 32 0.53 23.13 58.58
N SER A 33 0.90 24.40 58.40
CA SER A 33 1.99 24.84 57.53
C SER A 33 3.03 25.66 58.30
N ASP A 34 4.21 25.84 57.71
CA ASP A 34 5.27 26.67 58.28
C ASP A 34 4.88 28.17 58.21
N VAL A 35 5.21 28.94 59.25
CA VAL A 35 5.00 30.39 59.32
C VAL A 35 5.66 31.12 58.13
N ALA A 36 6.82 30.64 57.66
CA ALA A 36 7.52 31.18 56.50
C ALA A 36 6.78 30.91 55.16
N ALA A 37 5.99 29.84 55.08
CA ALA A 37 5.13 29.57 53.92
C ALA A 37 3.91 30.50 53.93
N ILE A 38 3.34 30.73 55.11
CA ILE A 38 2.20 31.65 55.31
C ILE A 38 2.59 33.10 55.03
N GLU A 39 3.81 33.52 55.39
CA GLU A 39 4.29 34.88 55.14
C GLU A 39 4.26 35.26 53.65
N ARG A 40 4.46 34.29 52.74
CA ARG A 40 4.36 34.51 51.30
C ARG A 40 2.94 34.86 50.82
N LEU A 41 1.91 34.50 51.59
CA LEU A 41 0.51 34.82 51.30
C LEU A 41 0.18 36.29 51.63
N PHE A 42 0.96 36.93 52.52
CA PHE A 42 0.80 38.34 52.89
C PHE A 42 1.57 39.29 51.95
N SER A 43 1.62 38.95 50.65
CA SER A 43 2.31 39.74 49.62
C SER A 43 1.49 40.93 49.09
N GLY A 44 0.27 41.12 49.60
CA GLY A 44 -0.67 42.19 49.18
C GLY A 44 -1.35 41.93 47.82
N LYS A 45 -1.07 40.81 47.17
CA LYS A 45 -1.73 40.37 45.94
C LYS A 45 -2.82 39.33 46.29
N PRO A 46 -3.95 39.29 45.56
CA PRO A 46 -4.96 38.26 45.78
C PRO A 46 -4.41 36.85 45.50
N VAL A 47 -4.35 36.01 46.53
CA VAL A 47 -3.93 34.61 46.44
C VAL A 47 -5.14 33.69 46.69
N ALA A 48 -5.34 32.71 45.82
CA ALA A 48 -6.36 31.68 46.03
C ALA A 48 -5.86 30.63 47.02
N LEU A 49 -6.49 30.56 48.20
CA LEU A 49 -6.15 29.60 49.25
C LEU A 49 -6.67 28.20 48.95
N LYS A 50 -7.88 28.11 48.39
CA LYS A 50 -8.52 26.86 47.99
C LYS A 50 -9.46 27.12 46.82
N ARG A 51 -9.43 26.23 45.84
CA ARG A 51 -10.22 26.29 44.61
C ARG A 51 -11.19 25.12 44.57
N ASP A 52 -12.10 25.17 43.60
CA ASP A 52 -12.94 24.03 43.25
C ASP A 52 -13.84 23.56 44.42
N LEU A 53 -14.46 24.53 45.11
CA LEU A 53 -15.33 24.27 46.25
C LEU A 53 -16.81 24.36 45.86
N SER A 54 -17.65 23.54 46.49
CA SER A 54 -19.10 23.75 46.50
C SER A 54 -19.44 25.00 47.31
N GLN A 55 -20.64 25.57 47.13
CA GLN A 55 -21.07 26.76 47.89
C GLN A 55 -21.08 26.50 49.41
N VAL A 56 -21.48 25.29 49.83
CA VAL A 56 -21.57 24.89 51.24
C VAL A 56 -20.17 24.75 51.85
N ASP A 57 -19.24 24.15 51.11
CA ASP A 57 -17.86 24.00 51.55
C ASP A 57 -17.16 25.36 51.61
N ALA A 58 -17.33 26.20 50.59
CA ALA A 58 -16.75 27.54 50.55
C ALA A 58 -17.16 28.40 51.76
N GLN A 59 -18.43 28.34 52.17
CA GLN A 59 -18.90 29.01 53.38
C GLN A 59 -18.27 28.43 54.66
N THR A 60 -18.08 27.11 54.70
CA THR A 60 -17.48 26.43 55.86
C THR A 60 -16.01 26.83 56.02
N TYR A 61 -15.24 26.85 54.93
CA TYR A 61 -13.86 27.32 54.93
C TYR A 61 -13.75 28.81 55.25
N LEU A 62 -14.64 29.65 54.74
CA LEU A 62 -14.67 31.08 55.08
C LEU A 62 -14.84 31.29 56.59
N ARG A 63 -15.76 30.56 57.24
CA ARG A 63 -15.96 30.63 58.70
C ARG A 63 -14.74 30.18 59.51
N ALA A 64 -13.95 29.24 58.98
CA ALA A 64 -12.72 28.82 59.63
C ALA A 64 -11.63 29.89 59.50
N LEU A 65 -11.53 30.55 58.34
CA LEU A 65 -10.53 31.59 58.07
C LEU A 65 -10.82 32.90 58.82
N THR A 66 -12.09 33.29 58.95
CA THR A 66 -12.45 34.49 59.74
C THR A 66 -12.09 34.34 61.22
N LYS A 67 -12.16 33.12 61.78
CA LYS A 67 -11.72 32.83 63.16
C LYS A 67 -10.22 33.02 63.36
N THR A 68 -9.41 32.91 62.31
CA THR A 68 -7.96 33.17 62.37
C THR A 68 -7.61 34.67 62.30
N GLY A 69 -8.60 35.54 62.11
CA GLY A 69 -8.43 37.00 62.10
C GLY A 69 -8.08 37.59 60.73
N ILE A 70 -8.26 36.82 59.65
CA ILE A 70 -8.01 37.27 58.28
C ILE A 70 -9.31 37.60 57.55
N ASP A 71 -9.23 38.56 56.61
CA ASP A 71 -10.33 38.91 55.72
C ASP A 71 -10.19 38.16 54.39
N ALA A 72 -10.97 37.09 54.23
CA ALA A 72 -11.00 36.27 53.02
C ALA A 72 -12.36 36.44 52.32
N ARG A 73 -12.38 36.34 50.99
CA ARG A 73 -13.60 36.46 50.19
C ARG A 73 -13.84 35.24 49.31
N ILE A 74 -15.11 34.96 49.03
CA ILE A 74 -15.51 33.91 48.09
C ILE A 74 -15.69 34.55 46.71
N GLU A 75 -15.01 34.01 45.71
CA GLU A 75 -15.17 34.39 44.30
C GLU A 75 -15.71 33.19 43.50
N SER A 76 -16.63 33.43 42.56
CA SER A 76 -17.10 32.40 41.63
C SER A 76 -16.01 32.05 40.63
N GLU A 77 -15.68 30.78 40.51
CA GLU A 77 -14.75 30.25 39.52
C GLU A 77 -15.56 29.57 38.42
N PRO A 78 -15.71 30.17 37.22
CA PRO A 78 -16.36 29.49 36.13
C PRO A 78 -15.57 28.21 35.82
N SER A 79 -16.26 27.07 35.77
CA SER A 79 -15.67 25.80 35.37
C SER A 79 -15.05 25.97 33.99
N ILE A 80 -13.72 25.87 33.91
CA ILE A 80 -13.00 25.79 32.64
C ILE A 80 -13.33 24.41 32.06
N GLU A 81 -14.46 24.29 31.39
CA GLU A 81 -14.69 23.19 30.47
C GLU A 81 -13.76 23.41 29.29
N LEU A 82 -12.80 22.49 29.07
CA LEU A 82 -12.00 22.43 27.86
C LEU A 82 -12.92 22.03 26.70
N ASN A 83 -13.72 22.97 26.22
CA ASN A 83 -14.52 22.80 25.03
C ASN A 83 -13.59 22.89 23.83
N LEU A 84 -13.53 21.83 23.01
CA LEU A 84 -12.80 21.83 21.74
C LEU A 84 -13.29 22.91 20.75
N SER A 85 -14.48 23.46 20.98
CA SER A 85 -15.03 24.62 20.25
C SER A 85 -14.44 25.97 20.68
N ASP A 86 -13.78 26.05 21.85
CA ASP A 86 -13.06 27.25 22.30
C ASP A 86 -11.61 27.30 21.80
N VAL A 87 -11.22 26.33 20.97
CA VAL A 87 -10.15 26.54 20.00
C VAL A 87 -10.69 27.55 18.98
N HIS A 88 -10.71 28.82 19.36
CA HIS A 88 -10.54 29.87 18.38
C HIS A 88 -9.24 29.52 17.68
N GLU A 89 -9.37 29.06 16.43
CA GLU A 89 -8.30 29.07 15.46
C GLU A 89 -7.58 30.40 15.68
N HIS A 90 -6.35 30.33 16.17
CA HIS A 90 -5.59 31.49 16.56
C HIS A 90 -5.62 32.38 15.32
N ALA A 91 -6.44 33.45 15.35
CA ALA A 91 -6.41 34.46 14.31
C ALA A 91 -4.93 34.79 14.19
N PRO A 92 -4.32 34.62 13.00
CA PRO A 92 -2.88 34.63 12.86
C PRO A 92 -2.39 35.83 13.64
N ALA A 93 -1.59 35.57 14.67
CA ALA A 93 -1.11 36.58 15.59
C ALA A 93 -0.73 37.78 14.73
N VAL A 94 -1.42 38.92 14.93
CA VAL A 94 -1.19 40.15 14.17
C VAL A 94 0.31 40.26 14.05
N ALA A 95 0.81 40.10 12.81
CA ALA A 95 2.21 39.82 12.56
C ALA A 95 3.03 40.82 13.38
N ALA A 96 3.78 40.31 14.36
CA ALA A 96 4.66 41.15 15.14
C ALA A 96 5.56 41.89 14.15
N ASP A 97 5.63 43.22 14.29
CA ASP A 97 6.39 44.09 13.41
C ASP A 97 7.81 43.51 13.26
N PRO A 98 8.25 43.13 12.04
CA PRO A 98 9.50 42.40 11.84
C PRO A 98 10.74 43.17 12.28
N GLU A 99 10.61 44.45 12.60
CA GLU A 99 11.67 45.31 13.15
C GLU A 99 11.71 45.39 14.68
N SER A 100 10.82 44.70 15.42
CA SER A 100 10.85 44.74 16.88
C SER A 100 12.13 44.05 17.43
N PRO A 101 12.96 44.73 18.25
CA PRO A 101 14.16 44.15 18.87
C PRO A 101 13.88 42.94 19.78
N TYR A 102 12.62 42.71 20.13
CA TYR A 102 12.15 41.59 20.95
C TYR A 102 11.33 40.57 20.16
N ALA A 103 11.33 40.64 18.82
CA ALA A 103 10.67 39.65 18.00
C ALA A 103 11.33 38.28 18.19
N PRO A 104 10.55 37.22 18.50
CA PRO A 104 11.10 35.86 18.56
C PRO A 104 11.62 35.44 17.18
N PRO A 105 12.65 34.59 17.10
CA PRO A 105 13.18 34.10 15.83
C PRO A 105 12.08 33.38 15.06
N GLN A 106 11.71 33.93 13.90
CA GLN A 106 10.77 33.32 12.98
C GLN A 106 11.48 32.18 12.26
N ALA A 107 11.23 30.94 12.66
CA ALA A 107 11.57 29.79 11.82
C ALA A 107 10.53 29.71 10.69
N THR A 108 10.99 29.58 9.45
CA THR A 108 10.12 29.13 8.34
C THR A 108 9.72 27.67 8.61
N VAL A 109 8.73 27.48 9.50
CA VAL A 109 8.05 26.21 9.65
C VAL A 109 7.39 25.97 8.30
N GLY A 110 7.82 24.91 7.61
CA GLY A 110 7.50 24.68 6.20
C GLY A 110 6.03 24.94 5.88
N GLU A 111 5.78 25.50 4.69
CA GLU A 111 4.46 25.81 4.17
C GLU A 111 3.50 24.64 4.47
N ALA A 112 2.39 24.93 5.15
CA ALA A 112 1.43 23.92 5.55
C ALA A 112 0.92 23.20 4.30
N LEU A 113 1.39 21.97 4.08
CA LEU A 113 0.99 21.19 2.92
C LEU A 113 -0.53 20.98 2.97
N PRO A 114 -1.22 21.07 1.82
CA PRO A 114 -2.65 20.81 1.76
C PRO A 114 -2.95 19.38 2.25
N ALA A 115 -4.13 19.16 2.82
CA ALA A 115 -4.53 17.84 3.31
C ALA A 115 -4.45 16.75 2.24
N PHE A 116 -4.69 17.11 0.97
CA PHE A 116 -4.59 16.21 -0.18
C PHE A 116 -3.86 16.87 -1.36
N SER A 117 -3.13 16.07 -2.12
CA SER A 117 -2.46 16.52 -3.34
C SER A 117 -3.42 16.58 -4.54
N THR A 118 -3.19 17.52 -5.45
CA THR A 118 -3.93 17.58 -6.72
C THR A 118 -3.47 16.45 -7.65
N LEU A 119 -4.42 15.79 -8.31
CA LEU A 119 -4.13 14.69 -9.22
C LEU A 119 -3.64 15.23 -10.56
N LYS A 120 -2.44 14.80 -10.99
CA LYS A 120 -1.85 15.14 -12.29
C LYS A 120 -1.58 13.86 -13.07
N PRO A 121 -2.56 13.31 -13.81
CA PRO A 121 -2.43 11.99 -14.41
C PRO A 121 -1.25 11.85 -15.39
N PHE A 122 -0.91 12.90 -16.13
CA PHE A 122 0.10 12.86 -17.20
C PHE A 122 1.43 13.53 -16.82
N SER A 123 1.76 13.56 -15.53
CA SER A 123 2.95 14.20 -14.97
C SER A 123 3.77 13.19 -14.17
N PHE A 124 5.06 13.47 -13.95
CA PHE A 124 5.90 12.70 -13.04
C PHE A 124 5.83 13.21 -11.59
N GLU A 125 5.21 14.38 -11.39
CA GLU A 125 5.03 15.00 -10.09
C GLU A 125 3.74 14.51 -9.42
N GLY A 126 3.82 14.31 -8.11
CA GLY A 126 2.69 13.86 -7.31
C GLY A 126 2.71 12.35 -7.07
N ARG A 127 1.58 11.86 -6.56
CA ARG A 127 1.44 10.54 -5.97
C ARG A 127 0.07 9.96 -6.27
N ILE A 128 0.03 8.66 -6.55
CA ILE A 128 -1.23 7.93 -6.66
C ILE A 128 -1.26 6.67 -5.81
N GLY A 129 -2.37 6.51 -5.09
CA GLY A 129 -2.62 5.33 -4.27
C GLY A 129 -2.86 4.07 -5.12
N ARG A 130 -2.71 2.90 -4.49
CA ARG A 130 -2.84 1.57 -5.13
C ARG A 130 -4.11 1.40 -5.98
N LEU A 131 -5.27 1.82 -5.46
CA LEU A 131 -6.54 1.65 -6.19
C LEU A 131 -6.57 2.51 -7.45
N ARG A 132 -6.10 3.76 -7.35
CA ARG A 132 -6.07 4.67 -8.50
C ARG A 132 -5.05 4.22 -9.54
N TYR A 133 -3.89 3.71 -9.11
CA TYR A 133 -2.94 3.04 -9.98
C TYR A 133 -3.61 1.90 -10.76
N LEU A 134 -4.25 0.95 -10.07
CA LEU A 134 -4.98 -0.16 -10.70
C LEU A 134 -6.07 0.31 -11.68
N ALA A 135 -6.84 1.33 -11.30
CA ALA A 135 -7.91 1.85 -12.13
C ALA A 135 -7.37 2.51 -13.42
N TRP A 136 -6.31 3.31 -13.30
CA TRP A 136 -5.71 3.99 -14.45
C TRP A 136 -4.94 3.03 -15.36
N THR A 137 -4.23 2.04 -14.80
CA THR A 137 -3.64 0.97 -15.61
C THR A 137 -4.72 0.14 -16.31
N MET A 138 -5.88 -0.05 -15.69
CA MET A 138 -7.02 -0.70 -16.35
C MET A 138 -7.55 0.11 -17.53
N SER A 139 -7.79 1.41 -17.34
CA SER A 139 -8.21 2.29 -18.43
C SER A 139 -7.19 2.30 -19.57
N LEU A 140 -5.90 2.40 -19.25
CA LEU A 140 -4.83 2.34 -20.25
C LEU A 140 -4.77 0.97 -20.96
N THR A 141 -5.01 -0.12 -20.25
CA THR A 141 -5.07 -1.47 -20.82
C THR A 141 -6.22 -1.59 -21.81
N LEU A 142 -7.41 -1.09 -21.47
CA LEU A 142 -8.58 -1.09 -22.37
C LEU A 142 -8.32 -0.26 -23.63
N VAL A 143 -7.71 0.91 -23.49
CA VAL A 143 -7.28 1.74 -24.63
C VAL A 143 -6.28 0.99 -25.49
N THR A 144 -5.26 0.39 -24.87
CA THR A 144 -4.21 -0.38 -25.56
C THR A 144 -4.78 -1.58 -26.31
N LEU A 145 -5.70 -2.33 -25.70
CA LEU A 145 -6.37 -3.47 -26.36
C LEU A 145 -7.23 -3.02 -27.53
N SER A 146 -7.99 -1.93 -27.37
CA SER A 146 -8.86 -1.40 -28.43
C SER A 146 -8.04 -0.92 -29.63
N VAL A 147 -7.00 -0.12 -29.35
CA VAL A 147 -6.05 0.36 -30.36
C VAL A 147 -5.31 -0.80 -31.03
N GLY A 148 -4.83 -1.76 -30.23
CA GLY A 148 -4.13 -2.94 -30.71
C GLY A 148 -5.01 -3.82 -31.61
N ALA A 149 -6.29 -3.99 -31.27
CA ALA A 149 -7.24 -4.73 -32.10
C ALA A 149 -7.44 -4.06 -33.46
N VAL A 150 -7.59 -2.73 -33.51
CA VAL A 150 -7.70 -1.97 -34.77
C VAL A 150 -6.43 -2.12 -35.61
N LEU A 151 -5.25 -1.97 -34.99
CA LEU A 151 -3.97 -2.15 -35.67
C LEU A 151 -3.77 -3.59 -36.17
N ALA A 152 -4.23 -4.59 -35.42
CA ALA A 152 -4.14 -6.00 -35.82
C ALA A 152 -5.02 -6.30 -37.04
N VAL A 153 -6.27 -5.79 -37.07
CA VAL A 153 -7.16 -5.92 -38.23
C VAL A 153 -6.55 -5.25 -39.46
N PHE A 154 -6.03 -4.03 -39.30
CA PHE A 154 -5.36 -3.33 -40.41
C PHE A 154 -4.08 -4.03 -40.86
N GLY A 155 -3.29 -4.53 -39.92
CA GLY A 155 -2.09 -5.32 -40.19
C GLY A 155 -2.39 -6.58 -41.00
N LEU A 156 -3.45 -7.32 -40.64
CA LEU A 156 -3.90 -8.49 -41.37
C LEU A 156 -4.34 -8.14 -42.81
N ALA A 157 -5.07 -7.03 -42.97
CA ALA A 157 -5.45 -6.54 -44.30
C ALA A 157 -4.22 -6.20 -45.14
N LEU A 158 -3.20 -5.56 -44.57
CA LEU A 158 -1.95 -5.25 -45.27
C LEU A 158 -1.19 -6.51 -45.69
N ILE A 159 -1.11 -7.52 -44.83
CA ILE A 159 -0.52 -8.82 -45.15
C ILE A 159 -1.23 -9.44 -46.35
N SER A 160 -2.57 -9.39 -46.38
CA SER A 160 -3.36 -9.96 -47.49
C SER A 160 -3.16 -9.28 -48.85
N THR A 161 -2.55 -8.09 -48.86
CA THR A 161 -2.27 -7.31 -50.08
C THR A 161 -0.81 -7.43 -50.55
N ASP A 162 0.02 -8.25 -49.89
CA ASP A 162 1.46 -8.39 -50.16
C ASP A 162 2.25 -7.06 -50.18
N SER A 163 1.69 -6.02 -49.55
CA SER A 163 2.24 -4.66 -49.58
C SER A 163 3.34 -4.49 -48.54
N THR A 164 4.60 -4.70 -48.97
CA THR A 164 5.77 -4.50 -48.10
C THR A 164 5.85 -3.08 -47.54
N ALA A 165 5.57 -2.06 -48.36
CA ALA A 165 5.55 -0.67 -47.92
C ALA A 165 4.45 -0.40 -46.88
N GLY A 166 3.27 -1.01 -47.06
CA GLY A 166 2.17 -0.93 -46.11
C GLY A 166 2.55 -1.53 -44.75
N LEU A 167 3.19 -2.70 -44.74
CA LEU A 167 3.65 -3.36 -43.51
C LEU A 167 4.69 -2.54 -42.76
N ILE A 168 5.65 -1.94 -43.47
CA ILE A 168 6.67 -1.07 -42.85
C ILE A 168 6.00 0.15 -42.21
N LEU A 169 5.12 0.83 -42.93
CA LEU A 169 4.43 2.02 -42.42
C LEU A 169 3.49 1.69 -41.26
N GLY A 170 2.73 0.61 -41.36
CA GLY A 170 1.85 0.11 -40.31
C GLY A 170 2.62 -0.29 -39.06
N GLY A 171 3.74 -0.98 -39.21
CA GLY A 171 4.64 -1.35 -38.12
C GLY A 171 5.26 -0.14 -37.42
N LEU A 172 5.69 0.87 -38.18
CA LEU A 172 6.23 2.12 -37.63
C LEU A 172 5.17 2.91 -36.86
N LEU A 173 3.95 2.99 -37.37
CA LEU A 173 2.82 3.61 -36.66
C LEU A 173 2.50 2.86 -35.35
N ALA A 174 2.45 1.53 -35.41
CA ALA A 174 2.22 0.69 -34.23
C ALA A 174 3.32 0.89 -33.17
N PHE A 175 4.58 0.99 -33.59
CA PHE A 175 5.71 1.24 -32.70
C PHE A 175 5.63 2.62 -32.03
N ILE A 176 5.33 3.68 -32.78
CA ILE A 176 5.16 5.04 -32.21
C ILE A 176 4.05 5.04 -31.17
N LEU A 177 2.92 4.40 -31.49
CA LEU A 177 1.79 4.33 -30.59
C LEU A 177 2.08 3.50 -29.33
N PHE A 178 2.81 2.39 -29.49
CA PHE A 178 3.32 1.61 -28.38
C PHE A 178 4.20 2.45 -27.45
N VAL A 179 5.16 3.22 -27.99
CA VAL A 179 6.02 4.10 -27.19
C VAL A 179 5.21 5.17 -26.47
N ALA A 180 4.22 5.78 -27.13
CA ALA A 180 3.35 6.78 -26.52
C ALA A 180 2.52 6.20 -25.34
N LEU A 181 1.94 5.01 -25.52
CA LEU A 181 1.17 4.33 -24.47
C LEU A 181 2.07 3.85 -23.33
N ALA A 182 3.26 3.32 -23.66
CA ALA A 182 4.26 2.93 -22.67
C ALA A 182 4.71 4.13 -21.83
N PHE A 183 4.91 5.30 -22.44
CA PHE A 183 5.26 6.52 -21.72
C PHE A 183 4.22 6.91 -20.67
N VAL A 184 2.92 6.81 -21.00
CA VAL A 184 1.83 7.05 -20.02
C VAL A 184 1.84 5.98 -18.91
N SER A 185 2.09 4.71 -19.25
CA SER A 185 2.22 3.62 -18.25
C SER A 185 3.38 3.88 -17.26
N ILE A 186 4.49 4.40 -17.75
CA ILE A 186 5.65 4.80 -16.93
C ILE A 186 5.23 5.92 -15.97
N GLN A 187 4.53 6.95 -16.44
CA GLN A 187 4.07 8.05 -15.58
C GLN A 187 3.23 7.54 -14.41
N PHE A 188 2.26 6.66 -14.66
CA PHE A 188 1.45 6.07 -13.59
C PHE A 188 2.30 5.26 -12.60
N SER A 189 3.25 4.48 -13.11
CA SER A 189 4.12 3.66 -12.27
C SER A 189 5.07 4.50 -11.42
N VAL A 190 5.61 5.60 -11.97
CA VAL A 190 6.46 6.55 -11.23
C VAL A 190 5.66 7.23 -10.12
N GLN A 191 4.46 7.74 -10.39
CA GLN A 191 3.61 8.33 -9.35
C GLN A 191 3.20 7.31 -8.28
N ARG A 192 3.09 6.02 -8.65
CA ARG A 192 2.85 4.94 -7.70
C ARG A 192 4.06 4.67 -6.81
N LEU A 193 5.27 4.68 -7.37
CA LEU A 193 6.52 4.57 -6.61
C LEU A 193 6.67 5.75 -5.64
N HIS A 194 6.34 6.96 -6.08
CA HIS A 194 6.31 8.15 -5.24
C HIS A 194 5.32 8.04 -4.07
N ASP A 195 4.18 7.37 -4.27
CA ASP A 195 3.22 7.12 -3.19
C ASP A 195 3.79 6.19 -2.09
N ILE A 196 4.54 5.16 -2.50
CA ILE A 196 5.30 4.28 -1.60
C ILE A 196 6.46 5.05 -0.92
N GLY A 197 6.89 6.17 -1.50
CA GLY A 197 8.05 6.97 -1.03
C GLY A 197 9.36 6.58 -1.71
N TRP A 198 9.29 5.70 -2.70
CA TRP A 198 10.41 5.21 -3.49
C TRP A 198 10.74 6.12 -4.67
N SER A 199 11.95 5.98 -5.21
CA SER A 199 12.38 6.72 -6.41
C SER A 199 11.67 6.18 -7.65
N GLY A 200 11.20 7.07 -8.54
CA GLY A 200 10.65 6.70 -9.84
C GLY A 200 11.61 5.87 -10.71
N TRP A 201 12.92 6.02 -10.51
CA TRP A 201 13.95 5.23 -11.20
C TRP A 201 13.83 3.72 -10.96
N LEU A 202 13.22 3.29 -9.86
CA LEU A 202 12.98 1.87 -9.60
C LEU A 202 12.02 1.24 -10.60
N TRP A 203 11.29 2.04 -11.40
CA TRP A 203 10.52 1.54 -12.53
C TRP A 203 11.38 0.73 -13.51
N LEU A 204 12.67 1.05 -13.67
CA LEU A 204 13.59 0.31 -14.56
C LEU A 204 13.76 -1.16 -14.16
N LEU A 205 13.42 -1.54 -12.92
CA LEU A 205 13.39 -2.96 -12.50
C LEU A 205 12.38 -3.78 -13.31
N THR A 206 11.37 -3.15 -13.91
CA THR A 206 10.43 -3.82 -14.84
C THR A 206 11.10 -4.33 -16.12
N LEU A 207 12.29 -3.82 -16.47
CA LEU A 207 13.03 -4.22 -17.67
C LEU A 207 13.99 -5.40 -17.41
N VAL A 208 14.24 -5.72 -16.14
CA VAL A 208 15.13 -6.83 -15.76
C VAL A 208 14.35 -8.15 -15.81
N PRO A 209 14.80 -9.18 -16.53
CA PRO A 209 14.12 -10.48 -16.55
C PRO A 209 13.92 -11.06 -15.15
N PHE A 210 12.83 -11.81 -14.94
CA PHE A 210 12.36 -12.36 -13.66
C PHE A 210 11.99 -11.31 -12.60
N VAL A 211 12.86 -10.36 -12.29
CA VAL A 211 12.60 -9.25 -11.37
C VAL A 211 11.44 -8.41 -11.88
N GLY A 212 11.45 -8.06 -13.17
CA GLY A 212 10.42 -7.27 -13.81
C GLY A 212 9.08 -7.98 -13.93
N SER A 213 9.06 -9.32 -13.83
CA SER A 213 7.82 -10.09 -13.73
C SER A 213 7.19 -9.97 -12.34
N ILE A 214 8.00 -9.86 -11.27
CA ILE A 214 7.51 -9.80 -9.89
C ILE A 214 7.28 -8.35 -9.42
N PHE A 215 8.10 -7.41 -9.86
CA PHE A 215 8.10 -6.03 -9.37
C PHE A 215 6.76 -5.28 -9.53
N PRO A 216 6.02 -5.41 -10.64
CA PRO A 216 4.68 -4.81 -10.76
C PRO A 216 3.71 -5.29 -9.66
N PHE A 217 3.78 -6.56 -9.25
CA PHE A 217 2.97 -7.09 -8.17
C PHE A 217 3.34 -6.46 -6.81
N VAL A 218 4.64 -6.22 -6.58
CA VAL A 218 5.10 -5.48 -5.40
C VAL A 218 4.48 -4.08 -5.38
N MET A 219 4.44 -3.36 -6.51
CA MET A 219 3.82 -2.03 -6.58
C MET A 219 2.30 -2.05 -6.30
N VAL A 220 1.60 -3.14 -6.65
CA VAL A 220 0.16 -3.30 -6.36
C VAL A 220 -0.09 -3.59 -4.88
N ILE A 221 0.75 -4.42 -4.26
CA ILE A 221 0.55 -4.91 -2.89
C ILE A 221 1.08 -3.93 -1.84
N ALA A 222 2.24 -3.30 -2.08
CA ALA A 222 2.91 -2.46 -1.09
C ALA A 222 2.02 -1.29 -0.63
N PRO A 223 1.90 -1.00 0.68
CA PRO A 223 1.14 0.17 1.13
C PRO A 223 1.82 1.49 0.72
N GLY A 224 1.02 2.52 0.45
CA GLY A 224 1.51 3.89 0.28
C GLY A 224 1.62 4.62 1.62
N ASN A 225 2.24 5.81 1.62
CA ASN A 225 2.36 6.63 2.82
C ASN A 225 1.05 7.38 3.12
N ASN A 226 0.52 7.26 4.34
CA ASN A 226 -0.71 7.98 4.72
C ASN A 226 -0.46 9.45 5.11
N THR A 227 0.80 9.81 5.34
CA THR A 227 1.23 11.19 5.62
C THR A 227 1.85 11.83 4.38
N ALA A 228 2.14 13.13 4.47
CA ALA A 228 2.99 13.79 3.48
C ALA A 228 4.36 13.10 3.42
N ASN A 229 4.89 12.95 2.22
CA ASN A 229 6.25 12.49 1.96
C ASN A 229 6.96 13.49 1.04
N ARG A 230 8.21 13.21 0.64
CA ARG A 230 9.01 14.10 -0.25
C ARG A 230 8.37 14.42 -1.61
N TYR A 231 7.35 13.66 -2.02
CA TYR A 231 6.62 13.84 -3.28
C TYR A 231 5.27 14.54 -3.10
N GLY A 232 4.96 14.97 -1.86
CA GLY A 232 3.78 15.78 -1.54
C GLY A 232 2.80 15.09 -0.58
N ALA A 233 1.67 15.79 -0.40
CA ALA A 233 0.54 15.36 0.40
C ALA A 233 -0.06 14.01 -0.09
N PRO A 234 -0.77 13.27 0.77
CA PRO A 234 -1.41 12.02 0.37
C PRO A 234 -2.46 12.24 -0.75
N PRO A 235 -2.72 11.23 -1.58
CA PRO A 235 -3.72 11.32 -2.64
C PRO A 235 -5.14 11.44 -2.06
N PRO A 236 -6.06 12.12 -2.75
CA PRO A 236 -7.43 12.28 -2.29
C PRO A 236 -8.19 10.96 -2.27
N PRO A 237 -9.29 10.87 -1.48
CA PRO A 237 -10.14 9.70 -1.41
C PRO A 237 -10.60 9.19 -2.79
N ASN A 238 -10.73 7.86 -2.91
CA ASN A 238 -11.07 7.22 -4.17
C ASN A 238 -12.59 7.24 -4.42
N SER A 239 -12.99 7.59 -5.65
CA SER A 239 -14.39 7.53 -6.09
C SER A 239 -14.85 6.08 -6.31
N THR A 240 -16.16 5.89 -6.45
CA THR A 240 -16.76 4.58 -6.77
C THR A 240 -16.25 4.02 -8.09
N ALA A 241 -16.15 4.85 -9.13
CA ALA A 241 -15.61 4.47 -10.44
C ALA A 241 -14.18 3.92 -10.33
N VAL A 242 -13.32 4.54 -9.51
CA VAL A 242 -11.96 4.02 -9.25
C VAL A 242 -12.04 2.63 -8.63
N LYS A 243 -12.87 2.42 -7.62
CA LYS A 243 -13.02 1.10 -6.97
C LYS A 243 -13.51 0.02 -7.94
N VAL A 244 -14.46 0.35 -8.80
CA VAL A 244 -14.97 -0.56 -9.84
C VAL A 244 -13.86 -0.92 -10.83
N LEU A 245 -13.16 0.07 -11.39
CA LEU A 245 -12.05 -0.16 -12.32
C LEU A 245 -10.91 -0.96 -11.69
N SER A 246 -10.55 -0.68 -10.43
CA SER A 246 -9.55 -1.49 -9.71
C SER A 246 -9.99 -2.95 -9.57
N SER A 247 -11.28 -3.19 -9.29
CA SER A 247 -11.82 -4.54 -9.12
C SER A 247 -11.81 -5.29 -10.45
N LEU A 248 -12.22 -4.62 -11.54
CA LEU A 248 -12.14 -5.19 -12.89
C LEU A 248 -10.71 -5.58 -13.25
N TRP A 249 -9.70 -4.80 -12.83
CA TRP A 249 -8.31 -5.12 -13.10
C TRP A 249 -7.86 -6.43 -12.45
N LEU A 250 -8.29 -6.69 -11.20
CA LEU A 250 -8.03 -7.96 -10.53
C LEU A 250 -8.73 -9.14 -11.22
N VAL A 251 -9.98 -8.94 -11.66
CA VAL A 251 -10.72 -9.93 -12.44
C VAL A 251 -10.00 -10.22 -13.76
N PHE A 252 -9.50 -9.20 -14.45
CA PHE A 252 -8.75 -9.35 -15.68
C PHE A 252 -7.47 -10.17 -15.49
N ILE A 253 -6.70 -9.93 -14.42
CA ILE A 253 -5.54 -10.78 -14.10
C ILE A 253 -5.96 -12.23 -13.81
N ALA A 254 -7.03 -12.43 -13.05
CA ALA A 254 -7.51 -13.79 -12.76
C ALA A 254 -7.91 -14.53 -14.04
N ILE A 255 -8.59 -13.85 -14.98
CA ILE A 255 -8.94 -14.41 -16.29
C ILE A 255 -7.69 -14.76 -17.10
N LEU A 256 -6.69 -13.87 -17.17
CA LEU A 256 -5.44 -14.13 -17.88
C LEU A 256 -4.66 -15.30 -17.26
N PHE A 257 -4.64 -15.40 -15.94
CA PHE A 257 -3.96 -16.48 -15.24
C PHE A 257 -4.62 -17.84 -15.50
N ILE A 258 -5.95 -17.91 -15.39
CA ILE A 258 -6.73 -19.12 -15.68
C ILE A 258 -6.58 -19.50 -17.15
N GLY A 259 -6.74 -18.54 -18.07
CA GLY A 259 -6.59 -18.78 -19.50
C GLY A 259 -5.19 -19.27 -19.88
N GLY A 260 -4.15 -18.68 -19.27
CA GLY A 260 -2.77 -19.11 -19.47
C GLY A 260 -2.50 -20.52 -18.93
N LEU A 261 -3.02 -20.86 -17.75
CA LEU A 261 -2.90 -22.22 -17.19
C LEU A 261 -3.61 -23.26 -18.05
N THR A 262 -4.87 -23.00 -18.43
CA THR A 262 -5.64 -23.92 -19.28
C THR A 262 -4.98 -24.08 -20.64
N GLY A 263 -4.56 -22.98 -21.29
CA GLY A 263 -3.87 -23.02 -22.56
C GLY A 263 -2.54 -23.79 -22.48
N GLY A 264 -1.72 -23.50 -21.48
CA GLY A 264 -0.45 -24.21 -21.28
C GLY A 264 -0.63 -25.71 -21.04
N LEU A 265 -1.61 -26.10 -20.22
CA LEU A 265 -1.97 -27.51 -20.01
C LEU A 265 -2.41 -28.18 -21.32
N THR A 266 -3.24 -27.51 -22.14
CA THR A 266 -3.68 -28.08 -23.42
C THR A 266 -2.53 -28.24 -24.42
N THR A 267 -1.57 -27.31 -24.46
CA THR A 267 -0.40 -27.42 -25.32
C THR A 267 0.48 -28.59 -24.89
N ILE A 268 0.78 -28.71 -23.60
CA ILE A 268 1.57 -29.84 -23.07
C ILE A 268 0.88 -31.17 -23.33
N GLN A 269 -0.45 -31.24 -23.18
CA GLN A 269 -1.20 -32.44 -23.50
C GLN A 269 -1.08 -32.79 -24.99
N SER A 270 -1.21 -31.82 -25.89
CA SER A 270 -1.07 -32.05 -27.34
C SER A 270 0.36 -32.45 -27.74
N GLU A 271 1.38 -31.89 -27.11
CA GLU A 271 2.78 -32.29 -27.32
C GLU A 271 3.03 -33.70 -26.81
N TYR A 272 2.46 -34.04 -25.65
CA TYR A 272 2.54 -35.40 -25.11
C TYR A 272 1.85 -36.41 -26.04
N GLU A 273 0.63 -36.13 -26.49
CA GLU A 273 -0.12 -37.00 -27.41
C GLU A 273 0.63 -37.21 -28.74
N SER A 274 1.15 -36.13 -29.35
CA SER A 274 1.92 -36.21 -30.60
C SER A 274 3.26 -36.94 -30.44
N ALA A 275 3.99 -36.70 -29.33
CA ALA A 275 5.21 -37.44 -29.03
C ALA A 275 4.94 -38.94 -28.80
N THR A 276 3.83 -39.26 -28.12
CA THR A 276 3.45 -40.65 -27.89
C THR A 276 3.05 -41.34 -29.19
N GLN A 277 2.27 -40.68 -30.05
CA GLN A 277 1.86 -41.22 -31.36
C GLN A 277 3.07 -41.46 -32.28
N SER A 278 4.01 -40.50 -32.35
CA SER A 278 5.25 -40.67 -33.13
C SER A 278 6.10 -41.84 -32.63
N SER A 279 6.13 -42.09 -31.31
CA SER A 279 6.82 -43.25 -30.74
C SER A 279 6.17 -44.57 -31.15
N TYR A 280 4.84 -44.65 -31.18
CA TYR A 280 4.13 -45.86 -31.63
C TYR A 280 4.32 -46.12 -33.12
N GLU A 281 4.26 -45.09 -33.97
CA GLU A 281 4.51 -45.24 -35.42
C GLU A 281 5.95 -45.68 -35.71
N SER A 282 6.93 -45.20 -34.94
CA SER A 282 8.34 -45.61 -35.09
C SER A 282 8.59 -47.06 -34.67
N ASP A 283 7.97 -47.53 -33.59
CA ASP A 283 8.05 -48.92 -33.14
C ASP A 283 7.32 -49.88 -34.10
N SER A 284 6.17 -49.48 -34.67
CA SER A 284 5.47 -50.31 -35.64
C SER A 284 6.24 -50.44 -36.97
N VAL A 285 6.86 -49.36 -37.44
CA VAL A 285 7.64 -49.37 -38.69
C VAL A 285 8.91 -50.20 -38.55
N THR A 286 9.60 -50.13 -37.40
CA THR A 286 10.78 -50.96 -37.15
C THR A 286 10.43 -52.44 -37.00
N THR A 287 9.25 -52.77 -36.46
CA THR A 287 8.80 -54.17 -36.34
C THR A 287 8.44 -54.76 -37.71
N GLU A 288 7.72 -54.01 -38.57
CA GLU A 288 7.43 -54.44 -39.94
C GLU A 288 8.70 -54.59 -40.79
N GLU A 289 9.69 -53.70 -40.65
CA GLU A 289 10.95 -53.78 -41.40
C GLU A 289 11.82 -54.98 -40.96
N ILE A 290 11.77 -55.35 -39.67
CA ILE A 290 12.42 -56.55 -39.15
C ILE A 290 11.69 -57.82 -39.60
N GLU A 291 10.35 -57.84 -39.61
CA GLU A 291 9.55 -58.96 -40.11
C GLU A 291 9.74 -59.19 -41.61
N ASP A 292 9.82 -58.13 -42.42
CA ASP A 292 10.06 -58.23 -43.86
C ASP A 292 11.50 -58.73 -44.16
N GLN A 293 12.51 -58.31 -43.38
CA GLN A 293 13.87 -58.83 -43.50
C GLN A 293 13.99 -60.30 -43.05
N THR A 294 13.30 -60.71 -41.98
CA THR A 294 13.30 -62.11 -41.53
C THR A 294 12.46 -63.04 -42.42
N ALA A 295 11.44 -62.52 -43.10
CA ALA A 295 10.67 -63.27 -44.10
C ALA A 295 11.46 -63.54 -45.39
N VAL A 296 12.43 -62.69 -45.74
CA VAL A 296 13.30 -62.88 -46.92
C VAL A 296 14.42 -63.91 -46.66
N GLU A 297 14.77 -64.20 -45.40
CA GLU A 297 15.90 -65.07 -45.03
C GLU A 297 15.51 -66.53 -44.68
N ALA A 298 14.23 -66.90 -44.74
CA ALA A 298 13.75 -68.25 -44.40
C ALA A 298 13.51 -69.14 -45.65
N GLU A 299 14.49 -69.95 -46.03
CA GLU A 299 14.27 -71.11 -46.93
C GLU A 299 13.46 -72.24 -46.23
N PRO A 300 12.64 -73.01 -46.97
CA PRO A 300 11.70 -73.95 -46.36
C PRO A 300 12.35 -75.32 -46.07
N ALA A 301 12.28 -75.78 -44.82
CA ALA A 301 12.64 -77.15 -44.43
C ALA A 301 11.44 -78.11 -44.60
N PRO A 302 11.68 -79.38 -45.01
CA PRO A 302 10.66 -80.24 -45.60
C PRO A 302 9.81 -81.00 -44.58
N ASN A 303 8.59 -81.30 -45.01
CA ASN A 303 7.55 -82.03 -44.30
C ASN A 303 7.88 -83.55 -44.22
N SER A 304 7.68 -84.17 -43.05
CA SER A 304 7.68 -85.63 -42.86
C SER A 304 6.46 -85.97 -41.97
N ALA A 305 5.63 -86.98 -42.25
CA ALA A 305 5.98 -88.34 -42.63
C ALA A 305 4.79 -89.13 -43.21
N ASP A 306 5.11 -90.15 -43.99
CA ASP A 306 4.50 -91.49 -44.14
C ASP A 306 5.21 -92.13 -45.35
N ASP A 307 5.65 -93.38 -45.45
CA ASP A 307 5.57 -94.61 -44.65
C ASP A 307 6.53 -95.63 -45.34
N ALA A 308 6.85 -96.71 -44.62
CA ALA A 308 7.25 -98.04 -45.11
C ALA A 308 8.72 -98.42 -45.44
N ALA A 309 9.23 -99.33 -44.58
CA ALA A 309 10.03 -100.55 -44.84
C ALA A 309 11.47 -100.39 -45.38
N GLU A 310 12.51 -101.14 -44.99
CA GLU A 310 12.62 -102.46 -44.36
C GLU A 310 14.04 -102.61 -43.78
N GLU A 311 14.20 -103.36 -42.68
CA GLU A 311 15.49 -103.75 -42.12
C GLU A 311 16.21 -104.80 -43.01
N ALA A 312 17.51 -104.61 -43.24
CA ALA A 312 18.48 -105.70 -43.28
C ALA A 312 19.89 -105.18 -42.98
N GLN A 313 20.41 -105.55 -41.81
CA GLN A 313 21.82 -105.46 -41.43
C GLN A 313 22.63 -106.63 -42.06
N PRO A 314 23.92 -106.83 -41.74
CA PRO A 314 25.16 -106.12 -42.09
C PRO A 314 26.10 -107.15 -42.82
N PRO A 315 27.46 -107.18 -42.80
CA PRO A 315 28.45 -106.35 -42.10
C PRO A 315 29.76 -106.04 -42.86
N VAL A 316 30.64 -105.28 -42.15
CA VAL A 316 32.13 -105.20 -42.19
C VAL A 316 32.81 -104.97 -43.56
N ASP A 317 33.96 -104.33 -43.71
CA ASP A 317 35.06 -103.97 -42.81
C ASP A 317 35.80 -102.77 -43.44
N SER A 318 36.56 -102.07 -42.60
CA SER A 318 37.79 -101.33 -42.86
C SER A 318 38.39 -101.41 -44.28
N ALA A 319 38.78 -100.24 -44.83
CA ALA A 319 40.19 -99.86 -45.05
C ALA A 319 40.38 -98.92 -46.25
N LYS A 320 41.25 -97.92 -46.02
CA LYS A 320 42.06 -97.16 -47.00
C LYS A 320 41.27 -96.23 -47.94
N GLU A 321 41.73 -95.04 -48.26
CA GLU A 321 43.06 -94.41 -48.23
C GLU A 321 42.88 -92.90 -48.14
#